data_AF-A0A3Q3EF01-F1
#
_entry.id   AF-A0A3Q3EF01-F1
#
_cell.length_a   1.000
_cell.length_b   1.000
_cell.length_c   1.000
_cell.angle_alpha   90.00
_cell.angle_beta   90.00
_cell.angle_gamma   90.00
#
_symmetry.space_group_name_H-M   'P 1'
#
loop_
_entity.id
_entity.type
_entity.pdbx_description
1 polymer ?
#
loop_
_entity_poly.entity_id
_entity_poly.type
_entity_poly.pdbx_seq_one_letter_code
_entity_poly.pdbx_strand_id
1 'polypeptide(L)'
;MHVLRNEYMKDNFLIKIETWHKPDTGHLENVHGLDAETWKKVDVVYIDIADRSQVDSKDYKPEEDPCRYKSVKTGRGPLGPDWKKELPNKKDCPHMCAYKLVTVKFKWWGLQNKVENFIQKQEKRLFTNFHRQLFCWIDKWIDLNMEDIRRMEEETRKELDEVGTKAKDRARLISERVFSCII
;
A
#
# COMPACT_ATOMS: atom_id res chain seq x y z
N MET A 1 -2.64 6.23 10.28
CA MET A 1 -1.42 7.02 10.01
C MET A 1 -0.23 6.24 10.52
N HIS A 2 0.74 5.96 9.64
CA HIS A 2 2.05 5.40 9.97
C HIS A 2 3.12 6.47 9.72
N VAL A 3 4.22 6.44 10.47
CA VAL A 3 5.24 7.49 10.46
C VAL A 3 6.63 6.88 10.74
N LEU A 4 7.55 7.05 9.81
CA LEU A 4 8.95 6.58 9.87
C LEU A 4 9.92 7.77 9.87
N ARG A 5 10.97 7.67 10.71
CA ARG A 5 12.11 8.59 10.72
C ARG A 5 13.42 7.89 11.03
N ASN A 6 14.50 8.67 10.97
CA ASN A 6 15.87 8.27 11.20
C ASN A 6 16.49 9.25 12.20
N GLU A 7 17.05 8.72 13.29
CA GLU A 7 17.52 9.50 14.43
C GLU A 7 18.70 10.42 14.10
N TYR A 8 19.59 9.97 13.21
CA TYR A 8 20.73 10.76 12.72
C TYR A 8 20.28 11.95 11.88
N MET A 9 19.34 11.73 10.95
CA MET A 9 18.80 12.79 10.09
C MET A 9 17.86 13.75 10.79
N LYS A 10 17.24 13.33 11.91
CA LYS A 10 16.23 14.10 12.66
C LYS A 10 15.12 14.58 11.72
N ASP A 11 14.71 15.84 11.81
CA ASP A 11 13.69 16.44 10.95
C ASP A 11 14.05 16.51 9.47
N ASN A 12 15.29 16.21 9.04
CA ASN A 12 15.64 16.20 7.62
C ASN A 12 15.08 14.97 6.89
N PHE A 13 14.53 13.97 7.60
CA PHE A 13 13.90 12.80 7.01
C PHE A 13 12.47 12.57 7.52
N LEU A 14 11.57 12.15 6.63
CA LEU A 14 10.22 11.66 6.96
C LEU A 14 9.71 10.75 5.86
N ILE A 15 9.09 9.63 6.24
CA ILE A 15 8.03 8.99 5.45
C ILE A 15 6.79 8.91 6.33
N LYS A 16 5.68 9.51 5.90
CA LYS A 16 4.37 9.45 6.55
C LYS A 16 3.39 8.82 5.57
N ILE A 17 2.61 7.85 6.05
CA ILE A 17 1.61 7.14 5.26
C ILE A 17 0.25 7.29 5.97
N GLU A 18 -0.66 8.03 5.36
CA GLU A 18 -2.04 8.17 5.80
C GLU A 18 -2.93 7.38 4.85
N THR A 19 -3.84 6.57 5.39
CA THR A 19 -4.64 5.65 4.59
C THR A 19 -6.10 5.76 4.96
N TRP A 20 -6.93 6.01 3.96
CA TRP A 20 -8.36 5.74 4.02
C TRP A 20 -8.66 4.44 3.27
N HIS A 21 -9.44 3.56 3.90
CA HIS A 21 -10.08 2.44 3.23
C HIS A 21 -11.56 2.84 3.03
N LYS A 22 -12.09 2.71 1.81
CA LYS A 22 -13.46 3.11 1.46
C LYS A 22 -14.13 2.00 0.62
N PRO A 23 -15.44 1.75 0.80
CA PRO A 23 -16.19 0.80 -0.02
C PRO A 23 -16.55 1.44 -1.38
N ASP A 24 -15.53 1.67 -2.21
CA ASP A 24 -15.65 2.27 -3.54
C ASP A 24 -14.60 1.71 -4.52
N THR A 25 -14.65 2.18 -5.77
CA THR A 25 -13.76 1.76 -6.87
C THR A 25 -12.65 2.78 -7.20
N GLY A 26 -12.20 3.57 -6.22
CA GLY A 26 -11.03 4.45 -6.37
C GLY A 26 -11.29 5.80 -7.02
N HIS A 27 -12.54 6.28 -7.04
CA HIS A 27 -12.96 7.51 -7.74
C HIS A 27 -13.12 8.75 -6.84
N LEU A 28 -12.91 8.65 -5.53
CA LEU A 28 -13.01 9.82 -4.64
C LEU A 28 -11.73 10.65 -4.66
N GLU A 29 -11.83 11.90 -5.10
CA GLU A 29 -10.73 12.87 -4.99
C GLU A 29 -10.54 13.35 -3.54
N ASN A 30 -9.30 13.71 -3.21
CA ASN A 30 -8.90 14.38 -1.96
C ASN A 30 -9.54 13.83 -0.66
N VAL A 31 -9.68 12.50 -0.52
CA VAL A 31 -10.30 11.87 0.68
C VAL A 31 -9.58 12.17 2.00
N HIS A 32 -8.37 12.72 1.95
CA HIS A 32 -7.58 13.14 3.11
C HIS A 32 -7.87 14.59 3.54
N GLY A 33 -8.67 15.36 2.79
CA GLY A 33 -9.06 16.72 3.14
C GLY A 33 -7.91 17.73 3.08
N LEU A 34 -6.97 17.55 2.15
CA LEU A 34 -5.85 18.48 1.95
C LEU A 34 -6.36 19.82 1.41
N ASP A 35 -5.65 20.90 1.72
CA ASP A 35 -5.95 22.22 1.16
C ASP A 35 -5.72 22.25 -0.37
N ALA A 36 -6.37 23.20 -1.03
CA ALA A 36 -6.37 23.28 -2.50
C ALA A 36 -5.02 23.70 -3.12
N GLU A 37 -4.02 24.14 -2.33
CA GLU A 37 -2.67 24.42 -2.81
C GLU A 37 -1.75 23.19 -2.68
N THR A 38 -1.90 22.43 -1.58
CA THR A 38 -1.26 21.11 -1.41
C THR A 38 -1.81 20.11 -2.42
N TRP A 39 -3.13 19.96 -2.55
CA TRP A 39 -3.76 18.95 -3.44
C TRP A 39 -3.30 19.08 -4.90
N LYS A 40 -3.15 20.31 -5.41
CA LYS A 40 -2.63 20.59 -6.78
C LYS A 40 -1.19 20.10 -7.03
N LYS A 41 -0.46 19.68 -5.99
CA LYS A 41 0.92 19.20 -6.05
C LYS A 41 1.03 17.69 -5.75
N VAL A 42 -0.10 17.00 -5.56
CA VAL A 42 -0.17 15.57 -5.28
C VAL A 42 -0.29 14.79 -6.58
N ASP A 43 0.71 13.95 -6.89
CA ASP A 43 0.56 12.97 -7.98
C ASP A 43 -0.35 11.81 -7.51
N VAL A 44 -1.50 11.62 -8.16
CA VAL A 44 -2.34 10.44 -7.97
C VAL A 44 -1.82 9.29 -8.82
N VAL A 45 -1.55 8.14 -8.19
CA VAL A 45 -0.99 6.95 -8.81
C VAL A 45 -1.89 5.75 -8.53
N TYR A 46 -2.51 5.22 -9.58
CA TYR A 46 -3.25 3.97 -9.47
C TYR A 46 -2.30 2.77 -9.42
N ILE A 47 -2.63 1.80 -8.57
CA ILE A 47 -2.01 0.48 -8.48
C ILE A 47 -3.07 -0.54 -8.90
N ASP A 48 -2.74 -1.34 -9.91
CA ASP A 48 -3.57 -2.46 -10.35
C ASP A 48 -2.83 -3.77 -10.06
N ILE A 49 -3.41 -4.59 -9.19
CA ILE A 49 -2.81 -5.86 -8.75
C ILE A 49 -2.81 -6.92 -9.87
N ALA A 50 -3.65 -6.78 -10.89
CA ALA A 50 -3.68 -7.64 -12.07
C ALA A 50 -2.73 -7.17 -13.20
N ASP A 51 -2.27 -5.91 -13.15
CA ASP A 51 -1.39 -5.36 -14.19
C ASP A 51 0.05 -5.85 -14.01
N ARG A 52 0.39 -6.91 -14.76
CA ARG A 52 1.74 -7.47 -14.77
C ARG A 52 2.83 -6.45 -15.15
N SER A 53 2.52 -5.36 -15.85
CA SER A 53 3.51 -4.33 -16.20
C SER A 53 3.97 -3.49 -14.99
N GLN A 54 3.20 -3.48 -13.88
CA GLN A 54 3.53 -2.74 -12.67
C GLN A 54 4.44 -3.51 -11.70
N VAL A 55 4.83 -4.74 -12.05
CA VAL A 55 5.66 -5.64 -11.25
C VAL A 55 7.03 -5.81 -11.91
N ASP A 56 8.10 -5.54 -11.17
CA ASP A 56 9.47 -5.79 -11.65
C ASP A 56 9.68 -7.31 -11.86
N SER A 57 10.38 -7.70 -12.93
CA SER A 57 10.61 -9.11 -13.23
C SER A 57 11.37 -9.88 -12.15
N LYS A 58 12.11 -9.20 -11.27
CA LYS A 58 12.76 -9.82 -10.09
C LYS A 58 11.83 -10.00 -8.89
N ASP A 59 10.68 -9.31 -8.87
CA ASP A 59 9.68 -9.37 -7.80
C ASP A 59 8.54 -10.35 -8.14
N TYR A 60 8.33 -10.62 -9.43
CA TYR A 60 7.23 -11.46 -9.90
C TYR A 60 7.41 -12.93 -9.51
N LYS A 61 6.43 -13.46 -8.78
CA LYS A 61 6.28 -14.90 -8.53
C LYS A 61 4.91 -15.39 -9.05
N PRO A 62 4.82 -16.54 -9.76
CA PRO A 62 3.56 -17.04 -10.30
C PRO A 62 2.47 -17.34 -9.26
N GLU A 63 2.86 -17.64 -8.02
CA GLU A 63 1.99 -17.90 -6.86
C GLU A 63 1.53 -16.63 -6.14
N GLU A 64 2.16 -15.49 -6.44
CA GLU A 64 1.80 -14.14 -5.99
C GLU A 64 1.20 -13.32 -7.15
N ASP A 65 0.43 -13.99 -8.03
CA ASP A 65 -0.20 -13.39 -9.21
C ASP A 65 -1.74 -13.54 -9.23
N PRO A 66 -2.49 -12.45 -8.96
CA PRO A 66 -3.96 -12.45 -9.01
C PRO A 66 -4.57 -12.86 -10.36
N CYS A 67 -3.81 -12.76 -11.45
CA CYS A 67 -4.20 -13.23 -12.79
C CYS A 67 -4.14 -14.76 -12.95
N ARG A 68 -3.58 -15.47 -11.96
CA ARG A 68 -3.39 -16.92 -11.93
C ARG A 68 -4.03 -17.57 -10.71
N TYR A 69 -4.10 -16.85 -9.60
CA TYR A 69 -4.73 -17.31 -8.36
C TYR A 69 -6.26 -17.27 -8.43
N LYS A 70 -6.89 -18.33 -7.92
CA LYS A 70 -8.31 -18.37 -7.59
C LYS A 70 -8.48 -18.90 -6.17
N SER A 71 -9.20 -18.16 -5.34
CA SER A 71 -9.52 -18.57 -3.97
C SER A 71 -10.46 -19.77 -3.98
N VAL A 72 -10.08 -20.82 -3.25
CA VAL A 72 -10.91 -22.03 -3.08
C VAL A 72 -12.07 -21.76 -2.13
N LYS A 73 -11.87 -20.94 -1.09
CA LYS A 73 -12.90 -20.63 -0.07
C LYS A 73 -13.93 -19.61 -0.54
N THR A 74 -13.53 -18.63 -1.35
CA THR A 74 -14.39 -17.51 -1.75
C THR A 74 -14.75 -17.48 -3.24
N GLY A 75 -14.11 -18.34 -4.06
CA GLY A 75 -14.29 -18.35 -5.51
C GLY A 75 -13.75 -17.12 -6.25
N ARG A 76 -13.18 -16.12 -5.56
CA ARG A 76 -12.62 -14.90 -6.16
C ARG A 76 -11.39 -15.21 -7.00
N GLY A 77 -11.24 -14.48 -8.11
CA GLY A 77 -10.15 -14.66 -9.08
C GLY A 77 -10.39 -15.79 -10.09
N PRO A 78 -9.52 -15.93 -11.11
CA PRO A 78 -8.42 -15.01 -11.42
C PRO A 78 -8.94 -13.64 -11.89
N LEU A 79 -8.12 -12.60 -11.72
CA LEU A 79 -8.43 -11.24 -12.18
C LEU A 79 -8.04 -11.09 -13.66
N GLY A 80 -9.03 -10.97 -14.55
CA GLY A 80 -8.81 -10.64 -15.96
C GLY A 80 -8.52 -9.15 -16.20
N PRO A 81 -8.12 -8.73 -17.42
CA PRO A 81 -7.76 -7.34 -17.71
C PRO A 81 -8.86 -6.31 -17.38
N ASP A 82 -10.13 -6.69 -17.54
CA ASP A 82 -11.29 -5.84 -17.29
C ASP A 82 -11.88 -5.99 -15.87
N TRP A 83 -11.19 -6.65 -14.94
CA TRP A 83 -11.72 -7.01 -13.62
C TRP A 83 -12.38 -5.84 -12.88
N LYS A 84 -11.78 -4.64 -12.94
CA LYS A 84 -12.31 -3.40 -12.31
C LYS A 84 -13.63 -2.90 -12.92
N LYS A 85 -13.88 -3.18 -14.21
CA LYS A 85 -15.15 -2.85 -14.90
C LYS A 85 -16.24 -3.89 -14.57
N GLU A 86 -15.84 -5.14 -14.38
CA GLU A 86 -16.74 -6.22 -13.97
C GLU A 86 -17.15 -6.11 -12.49
N LEU A 87 -16.25 -5.61 -11.64
CA LEU A 87 -16.38 -5.62 -10.17
C LEU A 87 -17.69 -5.02 -9.62
N PRO A 88 -18.19 -3.86 -10.10
CA PRO A 88 -19.46 -3.29 -9.62
C PRO A 88 -20.69 -4.16 -9.92
N ASN A 89 -20.60 -5.04 -10.93
CA ASN A 89 -21.70 -5.92 -11.34
C ASN A 89 -21.72 -7.25 -10.56
N LYS A 90 -20.62 -7.59 -9.85
CA LYS A 90 -20.47 -8.84 -9.09
C LYS A 90 -20.96 -8.63 -7.65
N LYS A 91 -22.27 -8.77 -7.43
CA LYS A 91 -22.94 -8.56 -6.13
C LYS A 91 -22.26 -9.29 -4.96
N ASP A 92 -21.80 -10.52 -5.19
CA ASP A 92 -21.18 -11.37 -4.17
C ASP A 92 -19.65 -11.17 -4.03
N CYS A 93 -19.10 -10.17 -4.71
CA CYS A 93 -17.68 -9.79 -4.67
C CYS A 93 -17.51 -8.42 -3.99
N PRO A 94 -17.50 -8.34 -2.65
CA PRO A 94 -17.28 -7.09 -1.94
C PRO A 94 -15.86 -6.59 -2.23
N HIS A 95 -15.79 -5.29 -2.50
CA HIS A 95 -14.60 -4.60 -2.99
C HIS A 95 -14.38 -3.28 -2.23
N MET A 96 -13.15 -2.81 -2.21
CA MET A 96 -12.81 -1.54 -1.56
C MET A 96 -11.56 -0.90 -2.17
N CYS A 97 -11.39 0.41 -1.98
CA CYS A 97 -10.18 1.13 -2.36
C CYS A 97 -9.39 1.61 -1.14
N ALA A 98 -8.09 1.36 -1.17
CA ALA A 98 -7.10 1.89 -0.23
C ALA A 98 -6.44 3.15 -0.82
N TYR A 99 -6.80 4.32 -0.31
CA TYR A 99 -6.23 5.61 -0.66
C TYR A 99 -5.06 5.95 0.26
N LYS A 100 -3.84 5.56 -0.09
CA LYS A 100 -2.63 5.76 0.70
C LYS A 100 -1.90 7.05 0.28
N LEU A 101 -2.09 8.12 1.04
CA LEU A 101 -1.31 9.36 0.93
C LEU A 101 0.09 9.12 1.51
N VAL A 102 1.09 9.11 0.64
CA VAL A 102 2.51 8.94 0.97
C VAL A 102 3.22 10.28 0.86
N THR A 103 3.70 10.73 2.01
CA THR A 103 4.34 12.01 2.28
C THR A 103 5.81 11.77 2.60
N VAL A 104 6.72 12.24 1.74
CA VAL A 104 8.17 12.04 1.88
C VAL A 104 8.89 13.38 2.06
N LYS A 105 9.93 13.38 2.90
CA LYS A 105 10.89 14.48 3.10
C LYS A 105 12.30 13.92 3.13
N PHE A 106 13.21 14.49 2.34
CA PHE A 106 14.65 14.24 2.43
C PHE A 106 15.44 15.53 2.19
N LYS A 107 15.58 16.35 3.22
CA LYS A 107 16.29 17.64 3.15
C LYS A 107 17.81 17.42 3.16
N TRP A 108 18.39 17.12 2.01
CA TRP A 108 19.83 17.01 1.80
C TRP A 108 20.27 17.73 0.52
N TRP A 109 21.28 18.59 0.63
CA TRP A 109 21.75 19.42 -0.49
C TRP A 109 22.27 18.57 -1.66
N GLY A 110 21.81 18.87 -2.87
CA GLY A 110 22.14 18.12 -4.08
C GLY A 110 21.47 16.74 -4.24
N LEU A 111 20.78 16.22 -3.21
CA LEU A 111 20.22 14.86 -3.23
C LEU A 111 18.69 14.78 -3.05
N GLN A 112 18.03 15.81 -2.52
CA GLN A 112 16.59 15.82 -2.20
C GLN A 112 15.70 15.15 -3.25
N ASN A 113 15.55 15.76 -4.43
CA ASN A 113 14.63 15.30 -5.47
C ASN A 113 14.93 13.87 -5.95
N LYS A 114 16.19 13.42 -5.88
CA LYS A 114 16.60 12.07 -6.28
C LYS A 114 16.15 11.03 -5.25
N VAL A 115 16.31 11.33 -3.97
CA VAL A 115 15.97 10.39 -2.88
C VAL A 115 14.47 10.39 -2.60
N GLU A 116 13.78 11.54 -2.62
CA GLU A 116 12.32 11.59 -2.46
C GLU A 116 11.61 10.78 -3.55
N ASN A 117 12.02 10.92 -4.82
CA ASN A 117 11.49 10.09 -5.92
C ASN A 117 11.92 8.62 -5.87
N PHE A 118 13.08 8.29 -5.29
CA PHE A 118 13.48 6.89 -5.08
C PHE A 118 12.58 6.22 -4.03
N ILE A 119 12.33 6.90 -2.91
CA ILE A 119 11.44 6.40 -1.84
C ILE A 119 10.02 6.21 -2.38
N GLN A 120 9.46 7.21 -3.06
CA GLN A 120 8.13 7.11 -3.67
C GLN A 120 8.02 5.94 -4.67
N LYS A 121 9.11 5.57 -5.35
CA LYS A 121 9.16 4.36 -6.20
C LYS A 121 9.22 3.05 -5.39
N GLN A 122 9.93 3.01 -4.27
CA GLN A 122 9.92 1.82 -3.40
C GLN A 122 8.58 1.65 -2.68
N GLU A 123 7.93 2.72 -2.25
CA GLU A 123 6.57 2.68 -1.67
C GLU A 123 5.55 2.16 -2.70
N LYS A 124 5.59 2.62 -3.97
CA LYS A 124 4.76 2.02 -5.03
C LYS A 124 5.01 0.52 -5.16
N ARG A 125 6.28 0.12 -5.29
CA ARG A 125 6.70 -1.29 -5.46
C ARG A 125 6.25 -2.17 -4.30
N LEU A 126 6.44 -1.69 -3.06
CA LEU A 126 5.98 -2.34 -1.84
C LEU A 126 4.47 -2.54 -1.86
N PHE A 127 3.69 -1.49 -2.17
CA PHE A 127 2.23 -1.60 -2.24
C PHE A 127 1.76 -2.52 -3.38
N THR A 128 2.34 -2.47 -4.57
CA THR A 128 1.97 -3.38 -5.67
C THR A 128 2.15 -4.84 -5.25
N ASN A 129 3.33 -5.18 -4.70
CA ASN A 129 3.66 -6.55 -4.31
C ASN A 129 2.83 -7.01 -3.09
N PHE A 130 2.64 -6.14 -2.10
CA PHE A 130 1.87 -6.44 -0.89
C PHE A 130 0.40 -6.74 -1.17
N HIS A 131 -0.32 -5.93 -1.97
CA HIS A 131 -1.74 -6.20 -2.22
C HIS A 131 -1.95 -7.40 -3.17
N ARG A 132 -0.97 -7.70 -4.04
CA ARG A 132 -0.94 -8.95 -4.82
C ARG A 132 -0.82 -10.18 -3.90
N GLN A 133 0.12 -10.16 -2.96
CA GLN A 133 0.28 -11.19 -1.93
C GLN A 133 -1.00 -11.32 -1.07
N LEU A 134 -1.55 -10.21 -0.60
CA LEU A 134 -2.78 -10.16 0.20
C LEU A 134 -3.96 -10.85 -0.52
N PHE A 135 -4.15 -10.56 -1.81
CA PHE A 135 -5.17 -11.21 -2.63
C PHE A 135 -4.87 -12.71 -2.84
N CYS A 136 -3.65 -13.07 -3.21
CA CYS A 136 -3.26 -14.47 -3.43
C CYS A 136 -3.22 -15.31 -2.15
N TRP A 137 -3.32 -14.69 -0.97
CA TRP A 137 -3.38 -15.36 0.33
C TRP A 137 -4.76 -15.31 0.98
N ILE A 138 -5.82 -14.89 0.28
CA ILE A 138 -7.21 -14.87 0.80
C ILE A 138 -7.56 -16.15 1.54
N ASP A 139 -7.32 -17.34 0.95
CA ASP A 139 -7.65 -18.61 1.60
C ASP A 139 -6.91 -18.86 2.93
N LYS A 140 -5.80 -18.17 3.20
CA LYS A 140 -5.03 -18.27 4.45
C LYS A 140 -5.60 -17.39 5.57
N TRP A 141 -6.21 -16.25 5.25
CA TRP A 141 -6.62 -15.24 6.24
C TRP A 141 -8.12 -14.98 6.34
N ILE A 142 -8.93 -15.39 5.36
CA ILE A 142 -10.36 -15.01 5.28
C ILE A 142 -11.23 -15.51 6.45
N ASP A 143 -10.88 -16.64 7.07
CA ASP A 143 -11.62 -17.22 8.20
C ASP A 143 -11.05 -16.81 9.58
N LEU A 144 -9.97 -16.03 9.61
CA LEU A 144 -9.31 -15.65 10.86
C LEU A 144 -10.09 -14.55 11.58
N ASN A 145 -10.33 -14.74 12.88
CA ASN A 145 -10.93 -13.70 13.70
C ASN A 145 -9.86 -12.78 14.31
N MET A 146 -10.29 -11.72 15.00
CA MET A 146 -9.38 -10.74 15.61
C MET A 146 -8.53 -11.31 16.77
N GLU A 147 -8.89 -12.45 17.35
CA GLU A 147 -8.12 -13.12 18.40
C GLU A 147 -7.01 -13.98 17.79
N ASP A 148 -7.27 -14.65 16.66
CA ASP A 148 -6.25 -15.32 15.85
C ASP A 148 -5.19 -14.33 15.34
N ILE A 149 -5.62 -13.18 14.84
CA ILE A 149 -4.73 -12.10 14.40
C ILE A 149 -3.84 -11.63 15.56
N ARG A 150 -4.41 -11.37 16.75
CA ARG A 150 -3.64 -10.96 17.94
C ARG A 150 -2.64 -12.02 18.42
N ARG A 151 -2.98 -13.30 18.30
CA ARG A 151 -2.10 -14.42 18.65
C ARG A 151 -0.90 -14.48 17.70
N MET A 152 -1.13 -14.43 16.39
CA MET A 152 -0.06 -14.36 15.39
C MET A 152 0.79 -13.09 15.54
N GLU A 153 0.17 -11.93 15.82
CA GLU A 153 0.89 -10.68 16.12
C GLU A 153 1.79 -10.79 17.36
N GLU A 154 1.53 -11.71 18.28
CA GLU A 154 2.41 -12.03 19.40
C GLU A 154 3.50 -13.04 19.06
N GLU A 155 3.17 -14.10 18.32
CA GLU A 155 4.12 -15.10 17.85
C GLU A 155 5.19 -14.45 16.96
N THR A 156 4.76 -13.77 15.89
CA THR A 156 5.66 -12.99 15.00
C THR A 156 6.34 -11.82 15.71
N ARG A 157 5.78 -11.28 16.80
CA ARG A 157 6.50 -10.28 17.62
C ARG A 157 7.68 -10.91 18.37
N LYS A 158 7.55 -12.13 18.90
CA LYS A 158 8.65 -12.84 19.55
C LYS A 158 9.75 -13.14 18.52
N GLU A 159 9.38 -13.71 17.38
CA GLU A 159 10.29 -13.98 16.24
C GLU A 159 11.02 -12.72 15.73
N LEU A 160 10.39 -11.54 15.77
CA LEU A 160 10.99 -10.28 15.34
C LEU A 160 11.72 -9.49 16.45
N ASP A 161 11.36 -9.66 17.72
CA ASP A 161 12.09 -9.06 18.85
C ASP A 161 13.38 -9.85 19.17
N GLU A 162 13.49 -11.10 18.70
CA GLU A 162 14.77 -11.80 18.51
C GLU A 162 15.66 -11.16 17.40
N VAL A 163 15.16 -10.15 16.66
CA VAL A 163 15.83 -9.54 15.48
C VAL A 163 16.01 -8.00 15.51
N GLY A 164 15.12 -7.17 16.10
CA GLY A 164 15.42 -5.76 16.45
C GLY A 164 14.41 -4.62 16.14
N THR A 165 14.64 -3.40 16.67
CA THR A 165 13.59 -2.37 17.00
C THR A 165 14.05 -0.88 16.97
N LYS A 166 13.27 0.24 17.04
CA LYS A 166 11.88 0.75 16.70
C LYS A 166 11.80 2.28 17.09
N ALA A 167 11.63 3.30 16.20
CA ALA A 167 11.69 4.77 16.56
C ALA A 167 10.74 5.78 15.79
N LYS A 168 10.48 7.03 16.30
CA LYS A 168 9.45 8.04 15.84
C LYS A 168 9.68 9.57 16.17
N ASP A 169 8.88 10.49 15.57
CA ASP A 169 8.48 11.89 15.99
C ASP A 169 8.97 13.13 15.10
N ARG A 170 8.46 14.39 15.12
CA ARG A 170 7.66 15.09 14.04
C ARG A 170 8.06 16.51 13.48
N ALA A 171 8.13 16.73 12.12
CA ALA A 171 7.57 17.90 11.30
C ALA A 171 8.15 18.18 9.85
N ARG A 172 7.63 19.21 9.12
CA ARG A 172 7.33 19.26 7.64
C ARG A 172 8.21 20.15 6.71
N LEU A 173 8.50 19.64 5.50
CA LEU A 173 8.55 20.28 4.15
C LEU A 173 8.69 19.11 3.15
N ILE A 174 7.83 18.96 2.12
CA ILE A 174 7.39 17.61 1.68
C ILE A 174 7.12 17.47 0.16
N SER A 175 7.35 16.26 -0.38
CA SER A 175 6.76 15.72 -1.64
C SER A 175 5.64 14.70 -1.33
N GLU A 176 4.48 14.80 -2.01
CA GLU A 176 3.26 14.02 -1.71
C GLU A 176 2.75 13.24 -2.94
N ARG A 177 2.31 11.99 -2.73
CA ARG A 177 1.63 11.14 -3.73
C ARG A 177 0.46 10.41 -3.09
N VAL A 178 -0.61 10.16 -3.82
CA VAL A 178 -1.68 9.24 -3.38
C VAL A 178 -1.63 7.97 -4.21
N PHE A 179 -1.39 6.84 -3.55
CA PHE A 179 -1.54 5.52 -4.16
C PHE A 179 -2.96 5.03 -3.94
N SER A 180 -3.68 4.80 -5.05
CA SER A 180 -5.05 4.28 -5.07
C SER A 180 -5.02 2.82 -5.52
N CYS A 181 -5.42 1.89 -4.65
CA CYS A 181 -5.41 0.45 -4.93
C CYS A 181 -6.76 -0.16 -4.59
N ILE A 182 -7.41 -0.76 -5.59
CA ILE A 182 -8.65 -1.53 -5.44
C ILE A 182 -8.28 -2.97 -5.04
N ILE A 183 -9.10 -3.58 -4.17
CA ILE A 183 -8.97 -4.95 -3.64
C ILE A 183 -10.36 -5.60 -3.62
#